data_AF-A0A4P6A2S2-F1
#
_entry.id   AF-A0A4P6A2S2-F1
#
_cell.length_a   1.000
_cell.length_b   1.000
_cell.length_c   1.000
_cell.angle_alpha   90.00
_cell.angle_beta   90.00
_cell.angle_gamma   90.00
#
_symmetry.space_group_name_H-M   'P 1'
#
loop_
_entity.id
_entity.type
_entity.pdbx_description
1 polymer ?
#
loop_
_entity_poly.entity_id
_entity_poly.type
_entity_poly.pdbx_seq_one_letter_code
_entity_poly.pdbx_strand_id
1 'polypeptide(L)'
;MLTAEQLKTELSQFNGTENYYKHSLGFSYTDGINFLAENAECYWLLDAIGSYQHKLRLNSRLRDFQLWLLVVGNNHEFIKPKARNMAVLTCWEDTPVLGVKPAVSQQIPFTDFPMSEIKIYLENKVLLLPDER
;
A
#
# COMPACT_ATOMS: atom_id res chain seq x y z
N MET A 1 14.52 6.20 -13.80
CA MET A 1 13.71 5.94 -12.59
C MET A 1 14.19 6.87 -11.50
N LEU A 2 13.26 7.37 -10.68
CA LEU A 2 13.59 8.18 -9.50
C LEU A 2 14.32 7.30 -8.47
N THR A 3 15.24 7.89 -7.70
CA THR A 3 15.78 7.20 -6.52
C THR A 3 14.70 7.08 -5.44
N ALA A 4 14.92 6.21 -4.44
CA ALA A 4 14.00 6.07 -3.32
C ALA A 4 13.74 7.39 -2.57
N GLU A 5 14.79 8.21 -2.39
CA GLU A 5 14.68 9.51 -1.72
C GLU A 5 13.94 10.55 -2.56
N GLN A 6 14.20 10.58 -3.87
CA GLN A 6 13.49 11.47 -4.80
C GLN A 6 12.01 11.11 -4.86
N LEU A 7 11.71 9.82 -5.04
CA LEU A 7 10.33 9.32 -5.06
C LEU A 7 9.58 9.69 -3.77
N LYS A 8 10.20 9.47 -2.61
CA LYS A 8 9.59 9.84 -1.31
C LYS A 8 9.32 11.34 -1.21
N THR A 9 10.23 12.17 -1.72
CA THR A 9 10.10 13.64 -1.69
C THR A 9 8.97 14.12 -2.59
N GLU A 10 8.85 13.56 -3.79
CA GLU A 10 7.75 13.87 -4.72
C GLU A 10 6.40 13.43 -4.15
N LEU A 11 6.34 12.22 -3.57
CA LEU A 11 5.11 11.68 -2.97
C LEU A 11 4.58 12.55 -1.82
N SER A 12 5.45 13.21 -1.05
CA SER A 12 5.02 14.08 0.05
C SER A 12 4.48 15.44 -0.42
N GLN A 13 4.51 15.73 -1.73
CA GLN A 13 3.88 16.93 -2.30
C GLN A 13 2.40 16.71 -2.65
N PHE A 14 1.94 15.46 -2.72
CA PHE A 14 0.53 15.15 -2.98
C PHE A 14 -0.29 15.37 -1.69
N ASN A 15 -1.16 16.38 -1.73
CA ASN A 15 -2.02 16.79 -0.60
C ASN A 15 -3.52 16.82 -0.98
N GLY A 16 -3.85 16.10 -2.05
CA GLY A 16 -5.17 16.06 -2.67
C GLY A 16 -5.05 15.48 -4.07
N THR A 17 -6.20 15.28 -4.72
CA THR A 17 -6.25 14.70 -6.06
C THR A 17 -7.24 15.47 -6.93
N GLU A 18 -6.89 15.65 -8.21
CA GLU A 18 -7.76 16.19 -9.24
C GLU A 18 -8.37 15.06 -10.08
N ASN A 19 -7.67 13.92 -10.21
CA ASN A 19 -8.10 12.79 -11.03
C ASN A 19 -8.27 11.50 -10.21
N TYR A 20 -9.34 10.78 -10.51
CA TYR A 20 -9.55 9.43 -10.00
C TYR A 20 -9.38 8.41 -11.12
N TYR A 21 -8.36 7.58 -11.00
CA TYR A 21 -8.06 6.50 -11.94
C TYR A 21 -8.78 5.24 -11.50
N LYS A 22 -9.33 4.46 -12.44
CA LYS A 22 -10.09 3.25 -12.13
C LYS A 22 -9.22 2.01 -12.21
N HIS A 23 -9.20 1.22 -11.15
CA HIS A 23 -8.62 -0.11 -11.15
C HIS A 23 -9.65 -1.16 -11.60
N SER A 24 -9.21 -2.16 -12.35
CA SER A 24 -10.06 -3.25 -12.87
C SER A 24 -10.78 -4.04 -11.76
N LEU A 25 -10.20 -4.07 -10.56
CA LEU A 25 -10.73 -4.74 -9.37
C LEU A 25 -11.73 -3.91 -8.54
N GLY A 26 -12.30 -2.85 -9.14
CA GLY A 26 -13.50 -2.18 -8.61
C GLY A 26 -13.26 -1.11 -7.54
N PHE A 27 -12.04 -0.57 -7.47
CA PHE A 27 -11.69 0.61 -6.68
C PHE A 27 -11.08 1.68 -7.60
N SER A 28 -11.02 2.93 -7.11
CA SER A 28 -10.31 4.02 -7.78
C SER A 28 -9.07 4.42 -7.01
N TYR A 29 -8.15 5.18 -7.60
CA TYR A 29 -6.95 5.65 -6.94
C TYR A 29 -6.58 7.07 -7.37
N THR A 30 -5.84 7.77 -6.52
CA THR A 30 -5.48 9.19 -6.65
C THR A 30 -4.29 9.43 -7.58
N ASP A 31 -4.04 10.70 -7.90
CA ASP A 31 -2.85 11.16 -8.64
C ASP A 31 -1.55 10.71 -7.95
N GLY A 32 -1.44 10.80 -6.62
CA GLY A 32 -0.27 10.36 -5.88
C GLY A 32 -0.01 8.85 -6.00
N ILE A 33 -1.07 8.05 -5.98
CA ILE A 33 -0.96 6.60 -6.20
C ILE A 33 -0.64 6.27 -7.65
N ASN A 34 -1.19 7.00 -8.63
CA ASN A 34 -0.82 6.81 -10.03
C ASN A 34 0.67 7.13 -10.24
N PHE A 35 1.14 8.26 -9.71
CA PHE A 35 2.53 8.67 -9.76
C PHE A 35 3.46 7.62 -9.12
N LEU A 36 3.09 7.08 -7.95
CA LEU A 36 3.81 5.99 -7.28
C LEU A 36 3.91 4.77 -8.21
N ALA A 37 2.78 4.31 -8.76
CA ALA A 37 2.72 3.11 -9.59
C ALA A 37 3.56 3.24 -10.87
N GLU A 38 3.55 4.41 -11.51
CA GLU A 38 4.35 4.69 -12.71
C GLU A 38 5.85 4.78 -12.41
N ASN A 39 6.24 5.53 -11.39
CA ASN A 39 7.66 5.84 -11.14
C ASN A 39 8.40 4.74 -10.35
N ALA A 40 7.68 3.92 -9.59
CA ALA A 40 8.21 2.75 -8.90
C ALA A 40 7.87 1.42 -9.61
N GLU A 41 7.25 1.49 -10.79
CA GLU A 41 6.80 0.33 -11.58
C GLU A 41 5.98 -0.69 -10.76
N CYS A 42 5.22 -0.20 -9.78
CA CYS A 42 4.59 -1.03 -8.76
C CYS A 42 3.08 -1.22 -8.94
N TYR A 43 2.60 -1.28 -10.19
CA TYR A 43 1.18 -1.62 -10.47
C TYR A 43 0.77 -2.96 -9.83
N TRP A 44 1.71 -3.90 -9.68
CA TRP A 44 1.49 -5.15 -8.95
C TRP A 44 1.02 -4.95 -7.50
N LEU A 45 1.37 -3.83 -6.86
CA LEU A 45 0.94 -3.51 -5.50
C LEU A 45 -0.56 -3.19 -5.48
N LEU A 46 -1.05 -2.46 -6.48
CA LEU A 46 -2.49 -2.16 -6.65
C LEU A 46 -3.26 -3.44 -6.94
N ASP A 47 -2.73 -4.32 -7.81
CA ASP A 47 -3.30 -5.63 -8.09
C ASP A 47 -3.38 -6.50 -6.82
N ALA A 48 -2.30 -6.53 -6.02
CA ALA A 48 -2.23 -7.27 -4.77
C ALA A 48 -3.28 -6.79 -3.78
N ILE A 49 -3.37 -5.48 -3.55
CA ILE A 49 -4.40 -4.85 -2.69
C ILE A 49 -5.81 -5.16 -3.19
N GLY A 50 -6.02 -5.00 -4.50
CA GLY A 50 -7.30 -5.29 -5.16
C GLY A 50 -7.76 -6.73 -5.01
N SER A 51 -6.82 -7.69 -5.08
CA SER A 51 -7.11 -9.12 -5.01
C SER A 51 -7.79 -9.53 -3.71
N TYR A 52 -7.55 -8.81 -2.61
CA TYR A 52 -8.15 -9.08 -1.30
C TYR A 52 -9.54 -8.45 -1.09
N GLN A 53 -9.94 -7.49 -1.91
CA GLN A 53 -11.12 -6.65 -1.64
C GLN A 53 -12.43 -7.44 -1.57
N HIS A 54 -12.56 -8.53 -2.34
CA HIS A 54 -13.74 -9.40 -2.32
C HIS A 54 -13.99 -10.01 -0.92
N LYS A 55 -12.93 -10.30 -0.17
CA LYS A 55 -12.96 -10.84 1.19
C LYS A 55 -13.06 -9.74 2.25
N LEU A 56 -12.26 -8.68 2.12
CA LEU A 56 -12.16 -7.63 3.14
C LEU A 56 -13.44 -6.82 3.29
N ARG A 57 -14.17 -6.58 2.20
CA ARG A 57 -15.48 -5.87 2.23
C ARG A 57 -16.55 -6.56 3.10
N LEU A 58 -16.38 -7.85 3.38
CA LEU A 58 -17.29 -8.62 4.24
C LEU A 58 -17.04 -8.35 5.73
N ASN A 59 -15.83 -7.89 6.10
CA ASN A 59 -15.51 -7.47 7.46
C ASN A 59 -15.94 -6.01 7.66
N SER A 60 -16.88 -5.76 8.58
CA SER A 60 -17.37 -4.40 8.87
C SER A 60 -16.26 -3.44 9.32
N ARG A 61 -15.19 -3.93 9.94
CA ARG A 61 -14.06 -3.12 10.41
C ARG A 61 -13.09 -2.71 9.29
N LEU A 62 -13.16 -3.35 8.13
CA LEU A 62 -12.27 -3.13 6.97
C LEU A 62 -13.02 -2.68 5.72
N ARG A 63 -14.35 -2.54 5.82
CA ARG A 63 -15.20 -2.23 4.67
C ARG A 63 -14.96 -0.82 4.16
N ASP A 64 -14.87 0.13 5.09
CA ASP A 64 -14.86 1.56 4.77
C ASP A 64 -13.46 2.15 4.82
N PHE A 65 -12.56 1.57 5.62
CA PHE A 65 -11.16 1.98 5.75
C PHE A 65 -10.23 0.77 5.88
N GLN A 66 -9.06 0.86 5.24
CA GLN A 66 -7.98 -0.11 5.33
C GLN A 66 -6.63 0.62 5.32
N LEU A 67 -5.73 0.24 6.22
CA LEU A 67 -4.32 0.65 6.18
C LEU A 67 -3.49 -0.46 5.54
N TRP A 68 -2.92 -0.18 4.38
CA TRP A 68 -1.98 -1.05 3.69
C TRP A 68 -0.56 -0.59 3.92
N LEU A 69 0.30 -1.52 4.29
CA LEU A 69 1.72 -1.27 4.52
C LEU A 69 2.54 -2.35 3.82
N LEU A 70 3.32 -1.92 2.83
CA LEU A 70 4.37 -2.72 2.22
C LEU A 70 5.67 -2.40 2.96
N VAL A 71 6.33 -3.42 3.48
CA VAL A 71 7.69 -3.32 4.04
C VAL A 71 8.64 -4.14 3.20
N VAL A 72 9.72 -3.53 2.74
CA VAL A 72 10.82 -4.14 1.98
C VAL A 72 12.05 -4.27 2.87
N GLY A 73 12.64 -5.46 2.91
CA GLY A 73 13.75 -5.77 3.80
C GLY A 73 13.32 -5.80 5.27
N ASN A 74 14.27 -5.51 6.17
CA ASN A 74 14.12 -5.76 7.61
C ASN A 74 14.18 -4.49 8.48
N ASN A 75 13.97 -3.32 7.88
CA ASN A 75 14.16 -2.03 8.54
C ASN A 75 13.00 -1.65 9.47
N HIS A 76 11.77 -2.10 9.20
CA HIS A 76 10.63 -1.84 10.07
C HIS A 76 10.77 -2.64 11.38
N GLU A 77 10.35 -2.06 12.51
CA GLU A 77 10.57 -2.59 13.85
C GLU A 77 10.08 -4.05 14.04
N PHE A 78 8.80 -4.30 13.72
CA PHE A 78 8.15 -5.61 13.96
C PHE A 78 7.43 -6.23 12.76
N ILE A 79 7.25 -5.51 11.65
CA ILE A 79 6.65 -6.03 10.43
C ILE A 79 7.80 -6.37 9.49
N LYS A 80 8.08 -7.66 9.30
CA LYS A 80 9.21 -8.11 8.50
C LYS A 80 8.81 -9.26 7.57
N PRO A 81 9.41 -9.34 6.37
CA PRO A 81 9.28 -10.51 5.53
C PRO A 81 9.83 -11.76 6.24
N LYS A 82 9.21 -12.90 5.96
CA LYS A 82 9.73 -14.20 6.37
C LYS A 82 11.00 -14.52 5.58
N ALA A 83 11.81 -15.42 6.10
CA ALA A 83 13.01 -15.90 5.42
C ALA A 83 12.73 -16.24 3.94
N ARG A 84 13.65 -15.85 3.05
CA ARG A 84 13.57 -15.99 1.58
C ARG A 84 12.53 -15.11 0.87
N ASN A 85 11.95 -14.12 1.55
CA ASN A 85 11.09 -13.10 0.94
C ASN A 85 11.77 -11.73 1.04
N MET A 86 11.58 -10.89 0.04
CA MET A 86 12.12 -9.53 0.00
C MET A 86 11.20 -8.52 0.67
N ALA A 87 9.89 -8.76 0.67
CA ALA A 87 8.93 -7.83 1.26
C ALA A 87 7.71 -8.55 1.85
N VAL A 88 6.93 -7.80 2.63
CA VAL A 88 5.63 -8.23 3.15
C VAL A 88 4.61 -7.10 2.98
N LEU A 89 3.48 -7.41 2.37
CA LEU A 89 2.32 -6.53 2.31
C LEU A 89 1.34 -6.91 3.42
N THR A 90 0.92 -5.93 4.20
CA THR A 90 -0.02 -6.12 5.32
C THR A 90 -1.22 -5.19 5.21
N CYS A 91 -2.37 -5.66 5.69
CA CYS A 91 -3.60 -4.86 5.80
C CYS A 91 -4.05 -4.81 7.25
N TRP A 92 -4.35 -3.61 7.74
CA TRP A 92 -4.74 -3.33 9.12
C TRP A 92 -6.04 -2.52 9.18
N GLU A 93 -6.76 -2.68 10.29
CA GLU A 93 -7.96 -1.89 10.60
C GLU A 93 -7.59 -0.47 11.07
N ASP A 94 -6.39 -0.29 11.61
CA ASP A 94 -5.84 0.97 12.10
C ASP A 94 -4.28 0.86 12.14
N THR A 95 -3.62 1.83 12.76
CA THR A 95 -2.19 1.88 13.00
C THR A 95 -1.67 0.55 13.56
N PRO A 96 -0.65 -0.06 12.93
CA PRO A 96 -0.08 -1.31 13.40
C PRO A 96 0.46 -1.20 14.84
N VAL A 97 0.13 -2.19 15.68
CA VAL A 97 0.59 -2.29 17.06
C VAL A 97 1.35 -3.60 17.26
N LEU A 98 2.49 -3.54 17.94
CA LEU A 98 3.31 -4.71 18.26
C LEU A 98 2.47 -5.79 18.99
N GLY A 99 2.55 -7.03 18.51
CA GLY A 99 1.82 -8.18 19.06
C GLY A 99 0.41 -8.38 18.49
N VAL A 100 -0.13 -7.40 17.76
CA VAL A 100 -1.40 -7.55 17.03
C VAL A 100 -1.13 -8.08 15.63
N LYS A 101 -1.97 -9.01 15.14
CA LYS A 101 -1.84 -9.56 13.79
C LYS A 101 -2.62 -8.71 12.78
N PRO A 102 -2.08 -8.50 11.56
CA PRO A 102 -2.84 -7.84 10.50
C PRO A 102 -3.98 -8.74 9.99
N ALA A 103 -4.98 -8.13 9.37
CA ALA A 103 -6.06 -8.84 8.69
C ALA A 103 -5.57 -9.59 7.45
N VAL A 104 -4.53 -9.07 6.79
CA VAL A 104 -3.81 -9.70 5.68
C VAL A 104 -2.31 -9.63 5.94
N SER A 105 -1.60 -10.72 5.64
CA SER A 105 -0.15 -10.73 5.51
C SER A 105 0.22 -11.55 4.28
N GLN A 106 0.65 -10.87 3.23
CA GLN A 106 1.14 -11.46 1.99
C GLN A 106 2.65 -11.34 1.93
N GLN A 107 3.33 -12.47 1.82
CA GLN A 107 4.78 -12.48 1.61
C GLN A 107 5.08 -12.26 0.13
N ILE A 108 6.06 -11.42 -0.16
CA ILE A 108 6.49 -11.06 -1.50
C ILE A 108 7.89 -11.64 -1.71
N PRO A 109 8.03 -12.73 -2.49
CA PRO A 109 9.32 -13.40 -2.67
C PRO A 109 10.38 -12.48 -3.27
N PHE A 110 9.99 -11.67 -4.25
CA PHE A 110 10.87 -10.76 -4.97
C PHE A 110 10.14 -9.45 -5.29
N THR A 111 10.85 -8.33 -5.18
CA THR A 111 10.38 -7.01 -5.61
C THR A 111 11.59 -6.10 -5.84
N ASP A 112 11.47 -5.21 -6.80
CA ASP A 112 12.37 -4.10 -7.11
C ASP A 112 11.87 -2.76 -6.54
N PHE A 113 10.83 -2.77 -5.70
CA PHE A 113 10.28 -1.57 -5.09
C PHE A 113 11.38 -0.78 -4.36
N PRO A 114 11.58 0.51 -4.69
CA PRO A 114 12.80 1.22 -4.32
C PRO A 114 12.86 1.67 -2.86
N MET A 115 11.71 1.85 -2.20
CA MET A 115 11.64 2.33 -0.82
C MET A 115 11.61 1.18 0.18
N SER A 116 12.11 1.40 1.40
CA SER A 116 12.06 0.40 2.47
C SER A 116 10.64 0.12 2.98
N GLU A 117 9.72 1.08 2.80
CA GLU A 117 8.31 0.91 3.11
C GLU A 117 7.45 1.95 2.39
N ILE A 118 6.16 1.64 2.22
CA ILE A 118 5.14 2.61 1.82
C ILE A 118 3.81 2.30 2.54
N LYS A 119 3.18 3.35 3.05
CA LYS A 119 1.86 3.31 3.68
C LYS A 119 0.84 3.88 2.70
N ILE A 120 -0.27 3.17 2.52
CA ILE A 120 -1.34 3.51 1.59
C ILE A 120 -2.68 3.25 2.30
N TYR A 121 -3.67 4.11 2.09
CA TYR A 121 -5.02 3.89 2.58
C TYR A 121 -5.94 3.46 1.45
N LEU A 122 -6.87 2.56 1.76
CA LEU A 122 -8.07 2.35 0.94
C LEU A 122 -9.26 2.82 1.76
N GLU A 123 -9.84 3.95 1.38
CA GLU A 123 -10.98 4.56 2.06
C GLU A 123 -12.14 4.74 1.07
N ASN A 124 -13.33 4.25 1.41
CA ASN A 124 -14.52 4.37 0.56
C ASN A 124 -14.29 3.94 -0.91
N LYS A 125 -13.49 2.89 -1.12
CA LYS A 125 -13.05 2.36 -2.44
C LYS A 125 -12.13 3.30 -3.24
N VAL A 126 -11.49 4.25 -2.59
CA VAL A 126 -10.42 5.08 -3.17
C VAL A 126 -9.11 4.69 -2.48
N LEU A 127 -8.09 4.35 -3.27
CA LEU A 127 -6.73 4.09 -2.80
C LEU A 127 -5.95 5.40 -2.88
N LEU A 128 -5.35 5.83 -1.77
CA LEU A 128 -4.74 7.15 -1.64
C LEU A 128 -3.51 7.14 -0.73
N LEU A 129 -2.62 8.11 -0.90
CA LEU A 129 -1.53 8.36 0.04
C LEU A 129 -2.09 8.95 1.35
N PRO A 130 -1.39 8.79 2.49
CA PRO A 130 -1.83 9.34 3.76
C PRO A 130 -2.03 10.86 3.77
N ASP A 131 -1.21 11.58 3.00
CA ASP A 131 -1.25 13.04 2.92
C ASP A 131 -2.35 13.55 1.96
N GLU A 132 -2.97 12.67 1.16
CA GLU A 132 -4.11 12.98 0.28
C GLU A 132 -5.48 12.76 0.93
N ARG A 133 -5.51 12.36 2.22
CA ARG A 133 -6.73 12.09 2.99
C ARG A 133 -7.23 13.34 3.70
#